data_AF-A0A1E5JM77-F1
#
_entry.id   AF-A0A1E5JM77-F1
#
_cell.length_a   1.000
_cell.length_b   1.000
_cell.length_c   1.000
_cell.angle_alpha   90.00
_cell.angle_beta   90.00
_cell.angle_gamma   90.00
#
_symmetry.space_group_name_H-M   'P 1'
#
loop_
_entity.id
_entity.type
_entity.pdbx_description
1 polymer ?
#
loop_
_entity_poly.entity_id
_entity_poly.type
_entity_poly.pdbx_seq_one_letter_code
_entity_poly.pdbx_strand_id
1 'polypeptide(L)'
;MDKRYLSPLEMLNIATQHAYAADYLLQQITNWTYRQTEPLSVLTPVTSLMYQAFQLTLKAYCLHEHRPIKEYKNLIELVELNRHLGFSQQEIILLKTLAKQQVFLKGADYDLWENQQQFHVFCEQILSLYQKLQTMMPLELHPDYLQ
;
A
#
# COMPACT_ATOMS: atom_id res chain seq x y z
N MET A 1 -13.62 -19.65 -17.29
CA MET A 1 -13.59 -18.21 -17.00
C MET A 1 -12.34 -17.66 -17.64
N ASP A 2 -12.45 -16.86 -18.69
CA ASP A 2 -11.30 -16.14 -19.23
C ASP A 2 -10.72 -15.25 -18.13
N LYS A 3 -9.46 -15.49 -17.76
CA LYS A 3 -8.73 -14.62 -16.84
C LYS A 3 -8.52 -13.28 -17.55
N ARG A 4 -9.41 -12.32 -17.32
CA ARG A 4 -9.21 -10.95 -17.78
C ARG A 4 -8.07 -10.35 -16.95
N TYR A 5 -6.90 -10.26 -17.56
CA TYR A 5 -5.76 -9.57 -16.97
C TYR A 5 -6.05 -8.07 -16.94
N LEU A 6 -5.86 -7.45 -15.78
CA LEU A 6 -5.98 -5.99 -15.62
C LEU A 6 -4.83 -5.32 -16.36
N SER A 7 -5.12 -4.26 -17.11
CA SER A 7 -4.11 -3.36 -17.66
C SER A 7 -3.41 -2.56 -16.54
N PRO A 8 -2.20 -2.02 -16.77
CA PRO A 8 -1.52 -1.16 -15.80
C PRO A 8 -2.39 0.01 -15.32
N LEU A 9 -3.14 0.65 -16.22
CA LEU A 9 -4.04 1.77 -15.88
C LEU A 9 -5.21 1.32 -15.00
N GLU A 10 -5.84 0.18 -15.29
CA GLU A 10 -6.89 -0.38 -14.44
C GLU A 10 -6.36 -0.73 -13.04
N MET A 11 -5.14 -1.29 -12.95
CA MET A 11 -4.49 -1.55 -11.67
C MET A 11 -4.24 -0.26 -10.87
N LEU A 12 -3.76 0.80 -11.52
CA LEU A 12 -3.51 2.10 -10.88
C LEU A 12 -4.79 2.78 -10.39
N ASN A 13 -5.88 2.68 -11.16
CA ASN A 13 -7.18 3.21 -10.73
C ASN A 13 -7.65 2.51 -9.46
N ILE A 14 -7.60 1.17 -9.41
CA ILE A 14 -7.98 0.39 -8.24
C ILE A 14 -7.03 0.70 -7.05
N ALA A 15 -5.72 0.81 -7.31
CA ALA A 15 -4.74 1.17 -6.28
C ALA A 15 -5.04 2.55 -5.64
N THR A 16 -5.42 3.52 -6.47
CA THR A 16 -5.78 4.87 -6.02
C THR A 16 -7.06 4.87 -5.18
N GLN A 17 -8.06 4.06 -5.56
CA GLN A 17 -9.26 3.87 -4.75
C GLN A 17 -8.96 3.26 -3.38
N HIS A 18 -8.05 2.28 -3.32
CA HIS A 18 -7.61 1.72 -2.04
C HIS A 18 -6.91 2.76 -1.17
N ALA A 19 -5.99 3.56 -1.73
CA ALA A 19 -5.30 4.60 -0.99
C ALA A 19 -6.26 5.69 -0.49
N TYR A 20 -7.22 6.11 -1.32
CA TYR A 20 -8.26 7.06 -0.93
C TYR A 20 -9.14 6.53 0.20
N ALA A 21 -9.58 5.27 0.09
CA ALA A 21 -10.37 4.63 1.14
C ALA A 21 -9.57 4.50 2.45
N ALA A 22 -8.27 4.22 2.38
CA ALA A 22 -7.39 4.13 3.54
C ALA A 22 -7.26 5.48 4.26
N ASP A 23 -7.01 6.56 3.52
CA ASP A 23 -6.92 7.92 4.05
C ASP A 23 -8.24 8.34 4.70
N TYR A 24 -9.36 8.17 3.98
CA TYR A 24 -10.68 8.49 4.50
C TYR A 24 -11.00 7.71 5.79
N LEU A 25 -10.72 6.41 5.83
CA LEU A 25 -10.94 5.60 7.04
C LEU A 25 -10.05 6.06 8.21
N LEU A 26 -8.79 6.39 7.96
CA LEU A 26 -7.89 6.88 9.01
C LEU A 26 -8.41 8.19 9.64
N GLN A 27 -8.91 9.10 8.80
CA GLN A 27 -9.53 10.35 9.26
C GLN A 27 -10.80 10.07 10.09
N GLN A 28 -11.66 9.15 9.66
CA GLN A 28 -12.86 8.77 10.43
C GLN A 28 -12.50 8.14 11.79
N ILE A 29 -11.54 7.22 11.81
CA ILE A 29 -11.07 6.59 13.04
C ILE A 29 -10.52 7.66 14.00
N THR A 30 -9.69 8.58 13.51
CA THR A 30 -9.15 9.69 14.32
C THR A 30 -10.27 10.57 14.92
N ASN A 31 -11.35 10.80 14.15
CA ASN A 31 -12.50 11.59 14.61
C ASN A 31 -13.37 10.84 15.64
N TRP A 32 -13.43 9.50 15.59
CA TRP A 32 -14.25 8.68 16.48
C TRP A 32 -13.51 8.23 17.75
N THR A 33 -12.19 8.15 17.71
CA THR A 33 -11.32 7.59 18.77
C THR A 33 -11.14 8.48 20.01
N TYR A 34 -11.93 9.54 20.17
CA TYR A 34 -12.04 10.25 21.46
C TYR A 34 -12.67 9.38 22.58
N ARG A 35 -12.99 8.10 22.31
CA ARG A 35 -13.41 7.09 23.29
C ARG A 35 -12.31 6.02 23.45
N GLN A 36 -11.61 6.06 24.60
CA GLN A 36 -10.36 5.34 24.93
C GLN A 36 -10.43 3.80 25.05
N THR A 37 -11.31 3.08 24.33
CA THR A 37 -11.47 1.62 24.52
C THR A 37 -11.58 0.82 23.22
N GLU A 38 -11.10 1.34 22.09
CA GLU A 38 -11.08 0.55 20.86
C GLU A 38 -9.84 -0.36 20.77
N PRO A 39 -9.99 -1.59 20.23
CA PRO A 39 -8.89 -2.52 20.07
C PRO A 39 -7.89 -2.01 19.03
N LEU A 40 -6.61 -2.38 19.17
CA LEU A 40 -5.53 -2.10 18.20
C LEU A 40 -5.89 -2.50 16.76
N SER A 41 -6.81 -3.47 16.61
CA SER A 41 -7.29 -3.94 15.32
C SER A 41 -8.07 -2.88 14.52
N VAL A 42 -8.50 -1.76 15.10
CA VAL A 42 -9.28 -0.73 14.38
C VAL A 42 -8.55 -0.14 13.18
N LEU A 43 -7.22 -0.05 13.23
CA LEU A 43 -6.37 0.49 12.14
C LEU A 43 -5.96 -0.58 11.11
N THR A 44 -6.33 -1.83 11.33
CA THR A 44 -6.03 -2.95 10.43
C THR A 44 -6.57 -2.76 9.01
N PRO A 45 -7.81 -2.27 8.79
CA PRO A 45 -8.32 -2.04 7.44
C PRO A 45 -7.47 -1.03 6.67
N VAL A 46 -6.95 0.00 7.34
CA VAL A 46 -6.08 1.03 6.73
C VAL A 46 -4.83 0.37 6.15
N THR A 47 -4.11 -0.43 6.95
CA THR A 47 -2.92 -1.14 6.45
C THR A 47 -3.21 -2.18 5.38
N SER A 48 -4.37 -2.84 5.44
CA SER A 48 -4.79 -3.80 4.41
C SER A 48 -5.00 -3.12 3.05
N LEU A 49 -5.70 -1.99 3.05
CA LEU A 49 -5.93 -1.17 1.86
C LEU A 49 -4.61 -0.62 1.31
N MET A 50 -3.74 -0.11 2.18
CA MET A 50 -2.43 0.38 1.74
C MET A 50 -1.54 -0.72 1.17
N TYR A 51 -1.55 -1.92 1.77
CA TYR A 51 -0.83 -3.07 1.21
C TYR A 51 -1.29 -3.35 -0.23
N GLN A 52 -2.60 -3.37 -0.47
CA GLN A 52 -3.18 -3.59 -1.80
C GLN A 52 -2.82 -2.46 -2.77
N ALA A 53 -2.89 -1.20 -2.31
CA ALA A 53 -2.52 -0.04 -3.11
C ALA A 53 -1.06 -0.11 -3.59
N PHE A 54 -0.11 -0.35 -2.67
CA PHE A 54 1.31 -0.51 -3.04
C PHE A 54 1.53 -1.70 -3.97
N GLN A 55 0.88 -2.84 -3.69
CA GLN A 55 1.06 -4.04 -4.51
C GLN A 55 0.58 -3.83 -5.94
N LEU A 56 -0.58 -3.19 -6.13
CA LEU A 56 -1.15 -2.91 -7.44
C LEU A 56 -0.32 -1.89 -8.21
N THR A 57 0.11 -0.79 -7.56
CA THR A 57 0.92 0.25 -8.20
C THR A 57 2.27 -0.29 -8.66
N LEU A 58 2.98 -1.03 -7.80
CA LEU A 58 4.27 -1.62 -8.17
C LEU A 58 4.16 -2.71 -9.24
N LYS A 59 3.03 -3.43 -9.28
CA LYS A 59 2.71 -4.36 -10.38
C LYS A 59 2.48 -3.60 -11.69
N ALA A 60 1.70 -2.51 -11.65
CA ALA A 60 1.43 -1.70 -12.83
C ALA A 60 2.73 -1.14 -13.44
N TYR A 61 3.65 -0.62 -12.60
CA TYR A 61 4.93 -0.10 -13.08
C TYR A 61 5.78 -1.19 -13.74
N CYS A 62 5.89 -2.37 -13.13
CA CYS A 62 6.60 -3.49 -13.73
C CYS A 62 5.97 -3.99 -15.04
N LEU A 63 4.63 -4.03 -15.15
CA LEU A 63 3.95 -4.42 -16.37
C LEU A 63 4.16 -3.41 -17.50
N HIS A 64 4.15 -2.11 -17.18
CA HIS A 64 4.43 -1.03 -18.13
C HIS A 64 5.84 -1.13 -18.72
N GLU A 65 6.82 -1.45 -17.87
CA GLU A 65 8.20 -1.73 -18.31
C GLU A 65 8.37 -3.12 -18.97
N HIS A 66 7.28 -3.80 -19.32
CA HIS A 66 7.27 -5.13 -19.95
C HIS A 66 8.01 -6.21 -19.15
N ARG A 67 8.12 -6.05 -17.82
CA ARG A 67 8.78 -7.03 -16.96
C ARG A 67 7.80 -8.17 -16.64
N PRO A 68 8.20 -9.43 -16.81
CA PRO A 68 7.33 -10.56 -16.50
C PRO A 68 7.07 -10.62 -14.99
N ILE A 69 5.80 -10.46 -14.59
CA ILE A 69 5.36 -10.60 -13.20
C ILE A 69 4.61 -11.92 -13.05
N LYS A 70 5.05 -12.76 -12.11
CA LYS A 70 4.26 -13.93 -11.69
C LYS A 70 3.06 -13.45 -10.86
N GLU A 71 1.87 -14.05 -11.02
CA GLU A 71 0.61 -13.64 -10.36
C GLU A 71 0.73 -13.49 -8.82
N TYR A 72 1.72 -14.14 -8.17
CA TYR A 72 1.83 -14.25 -6.71
C TYR A 72 2.99 -13.48 -6.05
N LYS A 73 3.58 -12.47 -6.72
CA LYS A 73 4.65 -11.68 -6.11
C LYS A 73 4.17 -10.93 -4.86
N ASN A 74 4.89 -11.08 -3.76
CA ASN A 74 4.63 -10.35 -2.52
C ASN A 74 5.16 -8.91 -2.61
N LEU A 75 4.73 -8.05 -1.68
CA LEU A 75 5.10 -6.62 -1.67
C LEU A 75 6.62 -6.40 -1.74
N ILE A 76 7.41 -7.16 -0.98
CA ILE A 76 8.87 -6.96 -0.93
C ILE A 76 9.53 -7.38 -2.23
N GLU A 77 9.10 -8.48 -2.84
CA GLU A 77 9.60 -8.86 -4.16
C GLU A 77 9.27 -7.80 -5.23
N LEU A 78 8.12 -7.14 -5.13
CA LEU A 78 7.74 -6.05 -6.04
C LEU A 78 8.59 -4.80 -5.80
N VAL A 79 8.94 -4.48 -4.56
CA VAL A 79 9.87 -3.38 -4.24
C VAL A 79 11.24 -3.64 -4.87
N GLU A 80 11.77 -4.86 -4.76
CA GLU A 80 13.04 -5.23 -5.39
C GLU A 80 13.00 -5.14 -6.92
N LEU A 81 11.90 -5.57 -7.54
CA LEU A 81 11.70 -5.41 -8.99
C LEU A 81 11.64 -3.94 -9.41
N ASN A 82 11.19 -3.05 -8.52
CA ASN A 82 11.10 -1.62 -8.75
C ASN A 82 12.25 -0.83 -8.09
N ARG A 83 13.43 -1.45 -7.87
CA ARG A 83 14.59 -0.79 -7.23
C ARG A 83 15.02 0.55 -7.85
N HIS A 84 14.71 0.75 -9.14
CA HIS A 84 15.03 1.96 -9.89
C HIS A 84 14.28 3.21 -9.36
N LEU A 85 13.18 3.02 -8.62
CA LEU A 85 12.44 4.10 -7.96
C LEU A 85 13.23 4.77 -6.82
N GLY A 86 14.32 4.15 -6.36
CA GLY A 86 15.25 4.79 -5.41
C GLY A 86 14.69 4.98 -4.00
N PHE A 87 13.90 4.02 -3.49
CA PHE A 87 13.43 4.05 -2.11
C PHE A 87 14.60 4.14 -1.12
N SER A 88 14.48 5.04 -0.14
CA SER A 88 15.43 5.13 0.96
C SER A 88 15.32 3.93 1.89
N GLN A 89 16.34 3.72 2.73
CA GLN A 89 16.32 2.63 3.72
C GLN A 89 15.13 2.72 4.68
N GLN A 90 14.73 3.93 5.07
CA GLN A 90 13.57 4.14 5.94
C GLN A 90 12.26 3.73 5.26
N GLU A 91 12.11 4.05 3.98
CA GLU A 91 10.94 3.69 3.19
C GLU A 91 10.83 2.17 2.98
N ILE A 92 11.98 1.52 2.74
CA ILE A 92 12.05 0.06 2.68
C ILE A 92 11.65 -0.57 4.01
N ILE A 93 12.05 0.02 5.14
CA ILE A 93 11.64 -0.46 6.48
C ILE A 93 10.13 -0.33 6.64
N LEU A 94 9.53 0.80 6.27
CA LEU A 94 8.07 0.99 6.31
C LEU A 94 7.34 -0.08 5.49
N LEU A 95 7.79 -0.35 4.26
CA LEU A 95 7.18 -1.37 3.38
C LEU A 95 7.36 -2.79 3.94
N LYS A 96 8.50 -3.09 4.57
CA LYS A 96 8.72 -4.36 5.30
C LYS A 96 7.77 -4.50 6.48
N THR A 97 7.56 -3.45 7.25
CA THR A 97 6.60 -3.44 8.37
C THR A 97 5.17 -3.64 7.85
N LEU A 98 4.80 -2.97 6.75
CA LEU A 98 3.50 -3.16 6.11
C LEU A 98 3.29 -4.61 5.64
N ALA A 99 4.33 -5.21 5.04
CA ALA A 99 4.27 -6.61 4.60
C ALA A 99 4.10 -7.58 5.77
N LYS A 100 4.76 -7.33 6.90
CA LYS A 100 4.58 -8.13 8.13
C LYS A 100 3.16 -8.00 8.69
N GLN A 101 2.62 -6.77 8.73
CA GLN A 101 1.24 -6.52 9.17
C GLN A 101 0.20 -7.31 8.34
N GLN A 102 0.42 -7.45 7.03
CA GLN A 102 -0.49 -8.21 6.18
C GLN A 102 -0.43 -9.73 6.42
N VAL A 103 0.73 -10.26 6.82
CA VAL A 103 0.88 -11.68 7.18
C VAL A 103 0.22 -11.97 8.53
N PHE A 104 0.25 -11.02 9.47
CA PHE A 104 -0.42 -11.12 10.78
C PHE A 104 -1.92 -11.38 10.65
N LEU A 105 -2.58 -10.74 9.68
CA LEU A 105 -4.01 -10.95 9.40
C LEU A 105 -4.37 -12.36 8.96
N LYS A 106 -3.38 -13.21 8.68
CA LYS A 106 -3.55 -14.63 8.37
C LYS A 106 -3.32 -15.55 9.56
N GLY A 107 -3.28 -15.02 10.79
CA GLY A 107 -3.31 -15.80 12.03
C GLY A 107 -1.96 -16.11 12.67
N ALA A 108 -0.91 -15.33 12.36
CA ALA A 108 0.39 -15.44 13.03
C ALA A 108 0.52 -14.30 14.06
N ASP A 109 0.50 -14.64 15.36
CA ASP A 109 0.57 -13.66 16.45
C ASP A 109 1.95 -12.98 16.51
N TYR A 110 1.99 -11.70 16.17
CA TYR A 110 3.14 -10.83 16.36
C TYR A 110 2.67 -9.50 16.96
N ASP A 111 3.17 -9.16 18.15
CA ASP A 111 2.99 -7.85 18.78
C ASP A 111 3.84 -6.80 18.04
N LEU A 112 3.36 -6.36 16.87
CA LEU A 112 4.04 -5.34 16.06
C LEU A 112 3.91 -3.93 16.66
N TRP A 113 2.88 -3.69 17.46
CA TRP A 113 2.53 -2.37 17.98
C TRP A 113 2.34 -2.45 19.49
N GLU A 114 3.03 -1.56 20.21
CA GLU A 114 2.89 -1.44 21.66
C GLU A 114 1.59 -0.73 22.04
N ASN A 115 1.11 0.18 21.18
CA ASN A 115 -0.09 0.97 21.42
C ASN A 115 -0.70 1.50 20.11
N GLN A 116 -1.93 2.01 20.20
CA GLN A 116 -2.69 2.52 19.06
C GLN A 116 -2.03 3.75 18.43
N GLN A 117 -1.39 4.61 19.23
CA GLN A 117 -0.72 5.81 18.72
C GLN A 117 0.44 5.45 17.79
N GLN A 118 1.25 4.46 18.16
CA GLN A 118 2.33 3.95 17.32
C GLN A 118 1.79 3.41 16.00
N PHE A 119 0.69 2.66 16.06
CA PHE A 119 0.06 2.11 14.85
C PHE A 119 -0.54 3.21 13.96
N HIS A 120 -1.14 4.25 14.57
CA HIS A 120 -1.66 5.41 13.86
C HIS A 120 -0.55 6.18 13.14
N VAL A 121 0.56 6.48 13.84
CA VAL A 121 1.74 7.13 13.25
C VAL A 121 2.28 6.32 12.06
N PHE A 122 2.30 4.99 12.17
CA PHE A 122 2.68 4.15 11.04
C PHE A 122 1.74 4.27 9.84
N CYS A 123 0.42 4.33 10.08
CA CYS A 123 -0.56 4.52 9.01
C CYS A 123 -0.34 5.85 8.25
N GLU A 124 -0.11 6.94 8.99
CA GLU A 124 0.22 8.26 8.42
C GLU A 124 1.51 8.22 7.58
N GLN A 125 2.54 7.55 8.09
CA GLN A 125 3.81 7.39 7.37
C GLN A 125 3.65 6.58 6.08
N ILE A 126 2.83 5.53 6.10
CA ILE A 126 2.57 4.69 4.92
C ILE A 126 1.73 5.42 3.87
N LEU A 127 0.75 6.22 4.28
CA LEU A 127 -0.01 7.09 3.38
C LEU A 127 0.91 8.13 2.72
N SER A 128 1.75 8.80 3.53
CA SER A 128 2.73 9.77 3.04
C SER A 128 3.72 9.14 2.04
N LEU A 129 4.18 7.93 2.32
CA LEU A 129 5.05 7.18 1.40
C LEU A 129 4.34 6.85 0.08
N TYR A 130 3.04 6.52 0.13
CA TYR A 130 2.29 6.23 -1.08
C TYR A 130 2.08 7.47 -1.95
N GLN A 131 1.82 8.63 -1.35
CA GLN A 131 1.77 9.91 -2.06
C GLN A 131 3.10 10.19 -2.77
N LYS A 132 4.24 9.96 -2.09
CA LYS A 132 5.57 10.07 -2.71
C LYS A 132 5.74 9.08 -3.88
N LEU A 133 5.26 7.84 -3.74
CA LEU A 133 5.33 6.86 -4.83
C LEU A 133 4.55 7.31 -6.08
N GLN A 134 3.42 8.02 -5.90
CA GLN A 134 2.66 8.57 -7.02
C GLN A 134 3.43 9.64 -7.79
N THR A 135 4.32 10.41 -7.15
CA THR A 135 5.16 11.39 -7.85
C THR A 135 6.29 10.75 -8.67
N MET A 136 6.54 9.46 -8.47
CA MET A 136 7.52 8.66 -9.22
C MET A 136 6.88 7.88 -10.37
N MET A 137 5.61 8.12 -10.67
CA MET A 137 4.87 7.44 -11.73
C MET A 137 5.48 7.74 -13.10
N PRO A 138 5.71 6.72 -13.96
CA PRO A 138 6.05 6.92 -15.36
C PRO A 138 5.03 7.83 -16.05
N LEU A 139 5.50 8.76 -16.90
CA LEU A 139 4.65 9.75 -17.56
C LEU A 139 3.54 9.11 -18.39
N GLU A 140 3.81 7.99 -19.05
CA GLU A 140 2.81 7.31 -19.89
C GLU A 140 1.67 6.68 -19.10
N LEU A 141 1.85 6.52 -17.78
CA LEU A 141 0.83 6.04 -16.86
C LEU A 141 0.11 7.19 -16.15
N HIS A 142 0.54 8.43 -16.36
CA HIS A 142 -0.08 9.60 -15.78
C HIS A 142 -1.47 9.82 -16.42
N PRO A 143 -2.54 10.06 -15.62
CA PRO A 143 -3.87 10.29 -16.16
C PRO A 143 -3.92 11.43 -17.20
N ASP A 144 -3.12 12.47 -16.97
CA ASP A 144 -3.05 13.67 -17.82
C ASP A 144 -2.30 13.45 -19.15
N TYR A 145 -1.55 12.35 -19.29
CA TYR A 145 -0.78 12.08 -20.52
C TYR A 145 -1.67 11.55 -21.67
N LEU A 146 -2.84 11.00 -21.34
CA LEU A 146 -3.79 10.47 -22.32
C LEU A 146 -4.79 11.53 -22.83
N GLN A 147 -4.64 12.79 -22.41
CA GLN A 147 -5.41 13.95 -22.92
C GLN A 147 -4.70 14.61 -24.09
#